data_AF-I4YNP2-F1
#
_entry.id   AF-I4YNP2-F1
#
_cell.length_a   1.000
_cell.length_b   1.000
_cell.length_c   1.000
_cell.angle_alpha   90.00
_cell.angle_beta   90.00
_cell.angle_gamma   90.00
#
_symmetry.space_group_name_H-M   'P 1'
#
loop_
_entity.id
_entity.type
_entity.pdbx_description
1 polymer ?
#
loop_
_entity_poly.entity_id
_entity_poly.type
_entity_poly.pdbx_seq_one_letter_code
_entity_poly.pdbx_strand_id
1 'polypeptide(L)'
;MSKDFSPTKPIDPYANERIKRPPADDRIERSAQEEQPFLNSVRRLDPRDLGLLFARKAHLFAEDQAVYDALLSKVWAALAPRDYIEGIWVLEFVDCIFDGQFYRRVRHSYLTGALRDAVHRFLQLDDHVIARWAAGDKAASAVIEKALKEDSLDWERVQNKVLLDRLDKLEQLDGLIAGTDARRDKSLHKLERRRERGVQPLPPMIEETRSDSTAMV
;
A
#
# COMPACT_ATOMS: atom_id res chain seq x y z
N MET A 1 -55.10 9.52 -21.62
CA MET A 1 -54.11 10.30 -22.40
C MET A 1 -52.74 9.66 -22.19
N SER A 2 -52.41 8.65 -23.02
CA SER A 2 -51.10 8.00 -23.01
C SER A 2 -50.08 8.91 -23.71
N LYS A 3 -48.95 9.18 -23.06
CA LYS A 3 -47.80 9.82 -23.69
C LYS A 3 -46.81 8.73 -24.08
N ASP A 4 -46.62 8.58 -25.38
CA ASP A 4 -45.63 7.69 -25.99
C ASP A 4 -44.21 8.14 -25.63
N PHE A 5 -43.45 7.24 -25.00
CA PHE A 5 -42.03 7.40 -24.72
C PHE A 5 -41.26 6.65 -25.82
N SER A 6 -40.70 7.39 -26.77
CA SER A 6 -39.78 6.82 -27.76
C SER A 6 -38.36 6.78 -27.18
N PRO A 7 -37.65 5.64 -27.21
CA PRO A 7 -36.28 5.55 -26.71
C PRO A 7 -35.29 6.16 -27.71
N THR A 8 -34.59 7.21 -27.27
CA THR A 8 -33.43 7.79 -27.97
C THR A 8 -32.30 6.78 -28.05
N LYS A 9 -31.81 6.51 -29.28
CA LYS A 9 -30.65 5.64 -29.50
C LYS A 9 -29.38 6.26 -28.89
N PRO A 10 -28.52 5.46 -28.24
CA PRO A 10 -27.23 5.93 -27.74
C PRO A 10 -26.33 6.32 -28.92
N ILE A 11 -25.80 7.54 -28.86
CA ILE A 11 -24.79 8.06 -29.77
C ILE A 11 -23.46 7.45 -29.33
N ASP A 12 -22.85 6.63 -30.18
CA ASP A 12 -21.48 6.12 -29.99
C ASP A 12 -20.48 7.23 -30.36
N PRO A 13 -19.74 7.81 -29.40
CA PRO A 13 -18.83 8.92 -29.66
C PRO A 13 -17.53 8.48 -30.38
N TYR A 14 -17.34 7.20 -30.69
CA TYR A 14 -16.07 6.68 -31.23
C TYR A 14 -16.17 6.13 -32.66
N ALA A 15 -17.26 6.37 -33.40
CA ALA A 15 -17.49 5.74 -34.69
C ALA A 15 -16.54 6.17 -35.85
N ASN A 16 -15.69 7.19 -35.70
CA ASN A 16 -15.00 7.82 -36.84
C ASN A 16 -13.46 7.81 -36.85
N GLU A 17 -12.76 7.15 -35.92
CA GLU A 17 -11.28 7.11 -35.97
C GLU A 17 -10.74 5.78 -36.50
N ARG A 18 -10.92 5.55 -37.81
CA ARG A 18 -10.17 4.52 -38.54
C ARG A 18 -8.74 5.01 -38.76
N ILE A 19 -7.84 4.62 -37.86
CA ILE A 19 -6.39 4.78 -38.01
C ILE A 19 -5.97 4.10 -39.33
N LYS A 20 -5.46 4.89 -40.29
CA LYS A 20 -4.93 4.38 -41.56
C LYS A 20 -3.69 3.53 -41.26
N ARG A 21 -3.72 2.26 -41.69
CA ARG A 21 -2.53 1.39 -41.67
C ARG A 21 -1.41 2.04 -42.50
N PRO A 22 -0.16 2.06 -42.00
CA PRO A 22 0.99 2.42 -42.82
C PRO A 22 1.15 1.46 -44.00
N PRO A 23 1.67 1.93 -45.14
CA PRO A 23 1.91 1.10 -46.33
C PRO A 23 2.98 0.03 -46.05
N ALA A 24 2.88 -1.09 -46.77
CA ALA A 24 3.48 -2.38 -46.42
C ALA A 24 4.95 -2.57 -46.86
N ASP A 25 5.69 -1.52 -47.22
CA ASP A 25 6.85 -1.69 -48.12
C ASP A 25 8.17 -1.03 -47.67
N ASP A 26 8.47 -1.05 -46.37
CA ASP A 26 9.83 -0.80 -45.88
C ASP A 26 10.35 -2.01 -45.09
N ARG A 27 10.52 -3.13 -45.79
CA ARG A 27 11.37 -4.24 -45.30
C ARG A 27 12.83 -3.83 -45.44
N ILE A 28 13.34 -3.12 -44.43
CA ILE A 28 14.77 -2.91 -44.25
C ILE A 28 15.41 -4.28 -44.01
N GLU A 29 16.16 -4.77 -44.99
CA GLU A 29 17.08 -5.90 -44.83
C GLU A 29 18.17 -5.50 -43.82
N ARG A 30 17.97 -5.85 -42.54
CA ARG A 30 19.00 -5.71 -41.51
C ARG A 30 20.12 -6.71 -41.80
N SER A 31 21.26 -6.17 -42.21
CA SER A 31 22.54 -6.87 -42.30
C SER A 31 22.89 -7.57 -40.98
N ALA A 32 23.13 -8.88 -41.05
CA ALA A 32 23.39 -9.80 -39.94
C ALA A 32 24.79 -9.69 -39.31
N GLN A 33 25.44 -8.53 -39.37
CA GLN A 33 26.80 -8.34 -38.89
C GLN A 33 26.87 -7.13 -37.96
N GLU A 34 26.36 -7.31 -36.74
CA GLU A 34 26.85 -6.71 -35.49
C GLU A 34 25.97 -7.17 -34.32
N GLU A 35 25.83 -8.48 -34.15
CA GLU A 35 25.37 -9.04 -32.87
C GLU A 35 26.52 -8.98 -31.87
N GLN A 36 26.74 -7.80 -31.28
CA GLN A 36 27.60 -7.68 -30.11
C GLN A 36 26.91 -8.30 -28.88
N PRO A 37 27.63 -9.08 -28.06
CA PRO A 37 27.05 -9.90 -26.99
C PRO A 37 26.81 -9.08 -25.70
N PHE A 38 25.89 -8.12 -25.73
CA PHE A 38 25.49 -7.36 -24.53
C PHE A 38 24.34 -7.99 -23.73
N LEU A 39 23.73 -9.07 -24.24
CA LEU A 39 22.55 -9.71 -23.64
C LEU A 39 22.85 -10.68 -22.48
N ASN A 40 24.12 -10.98 -22.18
CA ASN A 40 24.47 -11.98 -21.16
C ASN A 40 24.71 -11.43 -19.75
N SER A 41 24.65 -10.11 -19.54
CA SER A 41 24.64 -9.56 -18.18
C SER A 41 23.22 -9.17 -17.79
N VAL A 42 22.41 -10.15 -17.39
CA VAL A 42 21.26 -9.88 -16.53
C VAL A 42 21.85 -9.27 -15.25
N ARG A 43 21.96 -7.94 -15.21
CA ARG A 43 22.44 -7.23 -14.02
C ARG A 43 21.51 -7.63 -12.88
N ARG A 44 22.09 -8.19 -11.81
CA ARG A 44 21.35 -8.42 -10.56
C ARG A 44 20.83 -7.06 -10.13
N LEU A 45 19.50 -6.91 -10.08
CA LEU A 45 18.87 -5.68 -9.62
C LEU A 45 19.20 -5.48 -8.14
N ASP A 46 19.86 -4.37 -7.83
CA ASP A 46 19.99 -3.90 -6.45
C ASP A 46 18.69 -3.14 -6.10
N PRO A 47 18.09 -3.37 -4.91
CA PRO A 47 16.93 -2.61 -4.46
C PRO A 47 17.16 -1.09 -4.47
N ARG A 48 18.42 -0.64 -4.34
CA ARG A 48 18.80 0.78 -4.43
C ARG A 48 18.61 1.35 -5.83
N ASP A 49 18.75 0.54 -6.88
CA ASP A 49 18.59 0.98 -8.27
C ASP A 49 17.11 1.32 -8.59
N LEU A 50 16.18 0.75 -7.82
CA LEU A 50 14.75 1.08 -7.92
C LEU A 50 14.38 2.35 -7.12
N GLY A 51 15.27 2.88 -6.30
CA GLY A 51 15.00 4.05 -5.44
C GLY A 51 14.64 5.33 -6.19
N LEU A 52 14.93 5.40 -7.50
CA LEU A 52 14.50 6.50 -8.37
C LEU A 52 13.09 6.29 -8.96
N LEU A 53 12.66 5.04 -9.16
CA LEU A 53 11.35 4.69 -9.73
C LEU A 53 10.23 4.80 -8.69
N PHE A 54 10.57 4.59 -7.42
CA PHE A 54 9.66 4.74 -6.31
C PHE A 54 10.12 5.95 -5.52
N ALA A 55 9.46 7.09 -5.73
CA ALA A 55 9.58 8.23 -4.84
C ALA A 55 9.51 7.70 -3.40
N ARG A 56 10.45 8.08 -2.54
CA ARG A 56 10.49 7.67 -1.12
C ARG A 56 9.07 7.66 -0.60
N LYS A 57 8.59 6.49 -0.17
CA LYS A 57 7.23 6.34 0.37
C LYS A 57 7.01 7.50 1.34
N ALA A 58 5.94 8.26 1.13
CA ALA A 58 5.60 9.35 2.03
C ALA A 58 5.39 8.72 3.41
N HIS A 59 6.40 8.84 4.26
CA HIS A 59 6.36 8.32 5.61
C HIS A 59 5.24 9.07 6.33
N LEU A 60 4.34 8.33 6.95
CA LEU A 60 3.44 8.94 7.92
C LEU A 60 4.30 9.43 9.09
N PHE A 61 3.93 10.58 9.65
CA PHE A 61 4.73 11.29 10.66
C PHE A 61 5.19 10.33 11.78
N ALA A 62 6.50 10.38 12.10
CA ALA A 62 7.20 9.61 13.14
C ALA A 62 7.64 8.16 12.82
N GLU A 63 7.58 7.72 11.56
CA GLU A 63 8.11 6.41 11.18
C GLU A 63 9.63 6.43 10.91
N ASP A 64 10.33 5.42 11.41
CA ASP A 64 11.77 5.26 11.24
C ASP A 64 12.09 4.60 9.89
N GLN A 65 12.64 5.39 8.97
CA GLN A 65 13.13 4.94 7.66
C GLN A 65 14.09 3.75 7.78
N ALA A 66 14.91 3.69 8.84
CA ALA A 66 15.84 2.59 9.04
C ALA A 66 15.13 1.25 9.27
N VAL A 67 13.95 1.26 9.93
CA VAL A 67 13.14 0.06 10.12
C VAL A 67 12.54 -0.41 8.80
N TYR A 68 12.06 0.51 7.96
CA TYR A 68 11.57 0.19 6.63
C TYR A 68 12.69 -0.40 5.75
N ASP A 69 13.84 0.26 5.69
CA ASP A 69 14.98 -0.18 4.88
C ASP A 69 15.49 -1.56 5.33
N ALA A 70 15.52 -1.80 6.64
CA ALA A 70 15.89 -3.11 7.19
C ALA A 70 14.87 -4.20 6.82
N LEU A 71 13.58 -3.89 6.84
CA LEU A 71 12.53 -4.82 6.40
C LEU A 71 12.65 -5.11 4.89
N LEU A 72 12.78 -4.06 4.08
CA LEU A 72 12.94 -4.18 2.64
C LEU A 72 14.16 -5.02 2.29
N SER A 73 15.32 -4.74 2.90
CA SER A 73 16.55 -5.50 2.66
C SER A 73 16.38 -6.99 2.99
N LYS A 74 15.75 -7.33 4.13
CA LYS A 74 15.49 -8.73 4.52
C LYS A 74 14.54 -9.43 3.55
N VAL A 75 13.43 -8.80 3.21
CA VAL A 75 12.43 -9.37 2.30
C VAL A 75 13.00 -9.50 0.87
N TRP A 76 13.74 -8.50 0.41
CA TRP A 76 14.40 -8.53 -0.88
C TRP A 76 15.42 -9.67 -0.97
N ALA A 77 16.25 -9.86 0.06
CA ALA A 77 17.20 -10.97 0.14
C ALA A 77 16.49 -12.34 0.16
N ALA A 78 15.37 -12.44 0.89
CA ALA A 78 14.60 -13.69 0.99
C ALA A 78 13.86 -14.04 -0.30
N LEU A 79 13.24 -13.06 -0.96
CA LEU A 79 12.47 -13.29 -2.18
C LEU A 79 13.34 -13.30 -3.43
N ALA A 80 14.49 -12.62 -3.43
CA ALA A 80 15.45 -12.53 -4.53
C ALA A 80 14.76 -12.27 -5.90
N PRO A 81 14.15 -11.08 -6.10
CA PRO A 81 13.43 -10.79 -7.33
C PRO A 81 14.36 -10.90 -8.56
N ARG A 82 13.87 -11.56 -9.61
CA ARG A 82 14.66 -11.86 -10.82
C ARG A 82 14.75 -10.69 -11.80
N ASP A 83 13.73 -9.85 -11.81
CA ASP A 83 13.59 -8.71 -12.71
C ASP A 83 12.88 -7.56 -11.99
N TYR A 84 12.73 -6.43 -12.69
CA TYR A 84 12.17 -5.23 -12.09
C TYR A 84 10.67 -5.40 -11.77
N ILE A 85 9.94 -6.24 -12.52
CA ILE A 85 8.52 -6.52 -12.26
C ILE A 85 8.37 -7.26 -10.94
N GLU A 86 9.19 -8.28 -10.70
CA GLU A 86 9.26 -8.94 -9.40
C GLU A 86 9.66 -7.95 -8.30
N GLY A 87 10.62 -7.06 -8.59
CA GLY A 87 11.02 -5.97 -7.68
C GLY A 87 9.86 -5.06 -7.27
N ILE A 88 8.97 -4.67 -8.20
CA ILE A 88 7.78 -3.87 -7.90
C ILE A 88 6.86 -4.61 -6.91
N TRP A 89 6.61 -5.90 -7.13
CA TRP A 89 5.73 -6.67 -6.25
C TRP A 89 6.35 -6.94 -4.87
N VAL A 90 7.67 -7.09 -4.81
CA VAL A 90 8.40 -7.16 -3.52
C VAL A 90 8.23 -5.86 -2.74
N LEU A 91 8.35 -4.70 -3.41
CA LEU A 91 8.10 -3.40 -2.79
C LEU A 91 6.64 -3.25 -2.33
N GLU A 92 5.67 -3.59 -3.18
CA GLU A 92 4.23 -3.58 -2.84
C GLU A 92 3.95 -4.47 -1.60
N PHE A 93 4.59 -5.63 -1.52
CA PHE A 93 4.49 -6.54 -0.38
C PHE A 93 5.05 -5.94 0.92
N VAL A 94 6.24 -5.34 0.86
CA VAL A 94 6.88 -4.66 2.02
C VAL A 94 6.01 -3.49 2.48
N ASP A 95 5.51 -2.69 1.54
CA ASP A 95 4.63 -1.56 1.83
C ASP A 95 3.36 -2.00 2.54
N CYS A 96 2.75 -3.10 2.10
CA CYS A 96 1.55 -3.64 2.74
C CYS A 96 1.82 -4.14 4.17
N ILE A 97 2.97 -4.79 4.43
CA ILE A 97 3.36 -5.19 5.79
C ILE A 97 3.49 -3.93 6.67
N PHE A 98 4.19 -2.92 6.17
CA PHE A 98 4.47 -1.71 6.92
C PHE A 98 3.19 -0.93 7.25
N ASP A 99 2.33 -0.69 6.24
CA ASP A 99 1.02 -0.04 6.42
C ASP A 99 0.12 -0.85 7.37
N GLY A 100 0.13 -2.18 7.25
CA GLY A 100 -0.64 -3.04 8.14
C GLY A 100 -0.21 -2.88 9.60
N GLN A 101 1.08 -2.80 9.89
CA GLN A 101 1.57 -2.55 11.25
C GLN A 101 1.22 -1.14 11.73
N PHE A 102 1.32 -0.15 10.85
CA PHE A 102 0.91 1.21 11.14
C PHE A 102 -0.57 1.27 11.55
N TYR A 103 -1.48 0.72 10.75
CA TYR A 103 -2.92 0.75 11.06
C TYR A 103 -3.26 0.02 12.35
N ARG A 104 -2.55 -1.08 12.67
CA ARG A 104 -2.72 -1.78 13.96
C ARG A 104 -2.29 -0.91 15.14
N ARG A 105 -1.17 -0.19 15.03
CA ARG A 105 -0.74 0.78 16.05
C ARG A 105 -1.75 1.91 16.20
N VAL A 106 -2.18 2.51 15.08
CA VAL A 106 -3.20 3.58 15.08
C VAL A 106 -4.49 3.10 15.75
N ARG A 107 -4.96 1.89 15.43
CA ARG A 107 -6.14 1.28 16.07
C ARG A 107 -5.96 1.13 17.57
N HIS A 108 -4.81 0.63 18.00
CA HIS A 108 -4.51 0.50 19.43
C HIS A 108 -4.48 1.86 20.12
N SER A 109 -3.75 2.83 19.59
CA SER A 109 -3.68 4.20 20.13
C SER A 109 -5.04 4.88 20.17
N TYR A 110 -5.86 4.68 19.13
CA TYR A 110 -7.22 5.23 19.07
C TYR A 110 -8.12 4.63 20.15
N LEU A 111 -8.10 3.31 20.35
CA LEU A 111 -8.90 2.65 21.38
C LEU A 111 -8.45 3.05 22.78
N THR A 112 -7.13 3.06 23.04
CA THR A 112 -6.55 3.48 24.33
C THR A 112 -6.89 4.94 24.64
N GLY A 113 -6.80 5.83 23.64
CA GLY A 113 -7.20 7.23 23.78
C GLY A 113 -8.70 7.38 24.07
N ALA A 114 -9.56 6.66 23.35
CA ALA A 114 -11.00 6.69 23.57
C ALA A 114 -11.39 6.15 24.96
N LEU A 115 -10.70 5.13 25.45
CA LEU A 115 -10.90 4.61 26.80
C LEU A 115 -10.52 5.66 27.85
N ARG A 116 -9.39 6.34 27.67
CA ARG A 116 -8.95 7.44 28.53
C ARG A 116 -9.99 8.55 28.59
N ASP A 117 -10.50 8.98 27.44
CA ASP A 117 -11.52 10.02 27.35
C ASP A 117 -12.83 9.59 28.05
N ALA A 118 -13.20 8.30 27.95
CA ALA A 118 -14.38 7.77 28.62
C ALA A 118 -14.22 7.72 30.13
N VAL A 119 -13.08 7.26 30.64
CA VAL A 119 -12.78 7.25 32.09
C VAL A 119 -12.83 8.69 32.64
N HIS A 120 -12.18 9.63 31.95
CA HIS A 120 -12.24 11.05 32.33
C HIS A 120 -13.67 11.58 32.34
N ARG A 121 -14.49 11.25 31.32
CA ARG A 121 -15.88 11.70 31.23
C ARG A 121 -16.78 11.10 32.32
N PHE A 122 -16.63 9.82 32.63
CA PHE A 122 -17.49 9.14 33.59
C PHE A 122 -17.17 9.53 35.03
N LEU A 123 -15.88 9.60 35.37
CA LEU A 123 -15.43 9.76 36.76
C LEU A 123 -15.04 11.20 37.11
N GLN A 124 -14.92 12.08 36.11
CA GLN A 124 -14.53 13.49 36.28
C GLN A 124 -13.23 13.68 37.09
N LEU A 125 -12.31 12.73 36.97
CA LEU A 125 -11.03 12.74 37.67
C LEU A 125 -10.05 13.72 37.02
N ASP A 126 -9.10 14.21 37.81
CA ASP A 126 -8.04 15.08 37.31
C ASP A 126 -7.22 14.43 36.19
N ASP A 127 -6.85 15.23 35.18
CA ASP A 127 -5.99 14.83 34.06
C ASP A 127 -4.69 14.14 34.52
N HIS A 128 -4.13 14.55 35.66
CA HIS A 128 -2.90 13.96 36.19
C HIS A 128 -3.10 12.50 36.64
N VAL A 129 -4.25 12.15 37.22
CA VAL A 129 -4.58 10.77 37.62
C VAL A 129 -4.74 9.92 36.37
N ILE A 130 -5.47 10.45 35.39
CA ILE A 130 -5.74 9.79 34.11
C ILE A 130 -4.45 9.55 33.32
N ALA A 131 -3.54 10.53 33.28
CA ALA A 131 -2.24 10.39 32.61
C ALA A 131 -1.34 9.34 33.30
N ARG A 132 -1.28 9.34 34.64
CA ARG A 132 -0.51 8.32 35.39
C ARG A 132 -1.09 6.92 35.20
N TRP A 133 -2.40 6.80 35.21
CA TRP A 133 -3.08 5.53 34.93
C TRP A 133 -2.77 5.02 33.52
N ALA A 134 -2.84 5.90 32.50
CA ALA A 134 -2.48 5.54 31.13
C ALA A 134 -1.01 5.12 30.98
N ALA A 135 -0.13 5.57 31.88
CA ALA A 135 1.27 5.15 31.97
C ALA A 135 1.48 3.84 32.77
N GLY A 136 0.42 3.21 33.26
CA GLY A 136 0.48 1.95 34.02
C GLY A 136 0.75 2.11 35.52
N ASP A 137 0.57 3.31 36.08
CA ASP A 137 0.76 3.56 37.51
C ASP A 137 -0.29 2.84 38.37
N LYS A 138 0.16 1.92 39.22
CA LYS A 138 -0.72 1.10 40.08
C LYS A 138 -1.52 1.92 41.08
N ALA A 139 -0.98 3.02 41.60
CA ALA A 139 -1.69 3.87 42.55
C ALA A 139 -2.82 4.62 41.84
N ALA A 140 -2.58 5.12 40.63
CA ALA A 140 -3.62 5.74 39.82
C ALA A 140 -4.71 4.74 39.40
N SER A 141 -4.33 3.50 39.05
CA SER A 141 -5.30 2.41 38.80
C SER A 141 -6.20 2.16 40.01
N ALA A 142 -5.65 2.11 41.21
CA ALA A 142 -6.44 1.92 42.43
C ALA A 142 -7.43 3.07 42.69
N VAL A 143 -7.05 4.31 42.37
CA VAL A 143 -7.95 5.47 42.45
C VAL A 143 -9.12 5.33 41.48
N ILE A 144 -8.85 4.97 40.22
CA ILE A 144 -9.89 4.78 39.20
C ILE A 144 -10.81 3.61 39.56
N GLU A 145 -10.25 2.48 40.00
CA GLU A 145 -11.04 1.32 40.43
C GLU A 145 -11.95 1.66 41.62
N LYS A 146 -11.46 2.47 42.56
CA LYS A 146 -12.27 2.94 43.68
C LYS A 146 -13.41 3.84 43.19
N ALA A 147 -13.11 4.82 42.34
CA ALA A 147 -14.12 5.73 41.78
C ALA A 147 -15.19 4.98 40.95
N LEU A 148 -14.79 4.00 40.13
CA LEU A 148 -15.73 3.14 39.41
C LEU A 148 -16.70 2.42 40.36
N LYS A 149 -16.18 1.85 41.46
CA LYS A 149 -17.01 1.15 42.46
C LYS A 149 -17.97 2.10 43.18
N GLU A 150 -17.53 3.30 43.53
CA GLU A 150 -18.38 4.34 44.16
C GLU A 150 -19.55 4.73 43.25
N ASP A 151 -19.33 4.79 41.93
CA ASP A 151 -20.34 5.09 40.93
C ASP A 151 -21.15 3.86 40.44
N SER A 152 -20.95 2.68 41.04
CA SER A 152 -21.55 1.41 40.59
C SER A 152 -21.29 1.11 39.10
N LEU A 153 -20.13 1.52 38.60
CA LEU A 153 -19.63 1.25 37.27
C LEU A 153 -18.63 0.09 37.32
N ASP A 154 -18.63 -0.73 36.26
CA ASP A 154 -17.63 -1.76 36.05
C ASP A 154 -16.81 -1.46 34.78
N TRP A 155 -15.58 -1.95 34.74
CA TRP A 155 -14.68 -1.82 33.60
C TRP A 155 -15.30 -2.35 32.30
N GLU A 156 -16.03 -3.46 32.36
CA GLU A 156 -16.72 -4.01 31.20
C GLU A 156 -17.73 -3.02 30.62
N ARG A 157 -18.50 -2.35 31.49
CA ARG A 157 -19.49 -1.35 31.07
C ARG A 157 -18.83 -0.14 30.40
N VAL A 158 -17.72 0.34 30.94
CA VAL A 158 -16.95 1.45 30.35
C VAL A 158 -16.39 1.04 28.99
N GLN A 159 -15.77 -0.14 28.89
CA GLN A 159 -15.21 -0.65 27.64
C GLN A 159 -16.30 -0.86 26.57
N ASN A 160 -17.43 -1.48 26.93
CA ASN A 160 -18.54 -1.68 26.01
C ASN A 160 -19.09 -0.35 25.49
N LYS A 161 -19.21 0.67 26.35
CA LYS A 161 -19.62 2.01 25.88
C LYS A 161 -18.62 2.60 24.89
N VAL A 162 -17.31 2.49 25.18
CA VAL A 162 -16.26 2.97 24.27
C VAL A 162 -16.34 2.27 22.93
N LEU A 163 -16.49 0.94 22.92
CA LEU A 163 -16.60 0.16 21.69
C LEU A 163 -17.83 0.55 20.87
N LEU A 164 -18.99 0.68 21.51
CA LEU A 164 -20.23 1.10 20.84
C LEU A 164 -20.10 2.53 20.27
N ASP A 165 -19.49 3.45 21.01
CA ASP A 165 -19.31 4.84 20.57
C ASP A 165 -18.30 4.98 19.42
N ARG A 166 -17.39 4.01 19.28
CA ARG A 166 -16.28 4.05 18.34
C ARG A 166 -16.37 3.00 17.22
N LEU A 167 -17.46 2.24 17.15
CA LEU A 167 -17.62 1.09 16.27
C LEU A 167 -17.30 1.44 14.81
N ASP A 168 -17.95 2.46 14.24
CA ASP A 168 -17.74 2.88 12.85
C ASP A 168 -16.27 3.17 12.53
N LYS A 169 -15.54 3.80 13.46
CA LYS A 169 -14.13 4.15 13.23
C LYS A 169 -13.22 2.94 13.36
N LEU A 170 -13.54 2.02 14.28
CA LEU A 170 -12.83 0.75 14.40
C LEU A 170 -13.06 -0.11 13.16
N GLU A 171 -14.28 -0.18 12.64
CA GLU A 171 -14.60 -0.89 11.39
C GLU A 171 -13.84 -0.30 10.19
N GLN A 172 -13.73 1.03 10.09
CA GLN A 172 -12.90 1.66 9.06
C GLN A 172 -11.42 1.25 9.16
N LEU A 173 -10.85 1.25 10.37
CA LEU A 173 -9.46 0.84 10.59
C LEU A 173 -9.26 -0.65 10.32
N ASP A 174 -10.20 -1.49 10.72
CA ASP A 174 -10.16 -2.93 10.47
C ASP A 174 -10.31 -3.23 8.97
N GLY A 175 -11.11 -2.45 8.24
CA GLY A 175 -11.19 -2.48 6.78
C GLY A 175 -9.89 -2.08 6.10
N LEU A 176 -9.19 -1.05 6.60
CA LEU A 176 -7.86 -0.68 6.09
C LEU A 176 -6.85 -1.80 6.35
N ILE A 177 -6.83 -2.38 7.54
CA ILE A 177 -5.97 -3.53 7.89
C ILE A 177 -6.24 -4.71 6.95
N ALA A 178 -7.50 -5.13 6.82
CA ALA A 178 -7.88 -6.23 5.94
C ALA A 178 -7.52 -5.95 4.47
N GLY A 179 -7.72 -4.71 4.01
CA GLY A 179 -7.33 -4.27 2.68
C GLY A 179 -5.82 -4.38 2.45
N THR A 180 -4.99 -3.99 3.43
CA THR A 180 -3.53 -4.15 3.34
C THR A 180 -3.10 -5.61 3.31
N ASP A 181 -3.70 -6.47 4.14
CA ASP A 181 -3.40 -7.89 4.16
C ASP A 181 -3.79 -8.57 2.84
N ALA A 182 -4.96 -8.23 2.28
CA ALA A 182 -5.39 -8.75 0.99
C ALA A 182 -4.46 -8.33 -0.16
N ARG A 183 -3.97 -7.08 -0.16
CA ARG A 183 -2.98 -6.61 -1.15
C ARG A 183 -1.63 -7.29 -0.99
N ARG A 184 -1.17 -7.52 0.25
CA ARG A 184 0.04 -8.28 0.55
C ARG A 184 -0.04 -9.67 -0.08
N ASP A 185 -1.11 -10.40 0.22
CA ASP A 185 -1.29 -11.78 -0.24
C ASP A 185 -1.41 -11.84 -1.78
N LYS A 186 -2.12 -10.87 -2.37
CA LYS A 186 -2.21 -10.72 -3.84
C LYS A 186 -0.84 -10.48 -4.48
N SER A 187 0.03 -9.67 -3.87
CA SER A 187 1.37 -9.36 -4.38
C SER A 187 2.27 -10.60 -4.36
N LEU A 188 2.22 -11.36 -3.27
CA LEU A 188 2.93 -12.64 -3.16
C LEU A 188 2.43 -13.66 -4.19
N HIS A 189 1.12 -13.78 -4.35
CA HIS A 189 0.55 -14.71 -5.33
C HIS A 189 0.89 -14.34 -6.79
N LYS A 190 0.96 -13.03 -7.13
CA LYS A 190 1.44 -12.59 -8.45
C LYS A 190 2.89 -13.02 -8.68
N LEU A 191 3.74 -12.87 -7.67
CA LEU A 191 5.15 -13.26 -7.72
C LEU A 191 5.30 -14.77 -7.95
N GLU A 192 4.61 -15.58 -7.15
CA GLU A 192 4.60 -17.04 -7.26
C GLU A 192 4.11 -17.50 -8.65
N ARG A 193 2.96 -16.98 -9.09
CA ARG A 193 2.38 -17.30 -10.40
C ARG A 193 3.28 -16.94 -11.57
N ARG A 194 4.02 -15.82 -11.49
CA ARG A 194 5.01 -15.45 -12.52
C ARG A 194 6.17 -16.44 -12.55
N ARG A 195 6.64 -16.89 -11.38
CA ARG A 195 7.73 -17.86 -11.26
C ARG A 195 7.34 -19.23 -11.82
N GLU A 196 6.11 -19.68 -11.55
CA GLU A 196 5.57 -20.93 -12.07
C GLU A 196 5.48 -20.96 -13.60
N ARG A 197 5.15 -19.83 -14.22
CA ARG A 197 5.02 -19.72 -15.69
C ARG A 197 6.36 -19.68 -16.43
N GLY A 198 7.47 -19.52 -15.70
CA GLY A 198 8.75 -19.20 -16.30
C GLY A 198 8.80 -17.76 -16.80
N VAL A 199 9.99 -17.15 -16.74
CA VAL A 199 10.20 -15.81 -17.27
C VAL A 199 10.13 -15.91 -18.80
N GLN A 200 9.06 -15.40 -19.41
CA GLN A 200 9.21 -14.94 -20.79
C GLN A 200 10.11 -13.72 -20.73
N PRO A 201 11.28 -13.73 -21.40
CA PRO A 201 12.13 -12.55 -21.47
C PRO A 201 11.27 -11.40 -21.98
N LEU A 202 11.33 -10.27 -21.27
CA LEU A 202 10.70 -9.06 -21.77
C LEU A 202 11.22 -8.81 -23.18
N PRO A 203 10.33 -8.58 -24.17
CA PRO A 203 10.80 -8.15 -25.47
C PRO A 203 11.72 -6.95 -25.26
N PRO A 204 12.88 -6.90 -25.93
CA PRO A 204 13.84 -5.81 -25.75
C PRO A 204 13.07 -4.51 -25.87
N MET A 205 13.17 -3.65 -24.85
CA MET A 205 12.53 -2.34 -24.91
C MET A 205 13.02 -1.69 -26.19
N ILE A 206 12.07 -1.33 -27.05
CA ILE A 206 12.35 -0.62 -28.29
C ILE A 206 12.97 0.71 -27.85
N GLU A 207 14.30 0.81 -27.92
CA GLU A 207 14.98 2.09 -27.85
C GLU A 207 14.44 2.91 -29.01
N GLU A 208 13.63 3.91 -28.67
CA GLU A 208 13.13 4.91 -29.59
C GLU A 208 14.37 5.54 -30.22
N THR A 209 14.62 5.18 -31.48
CA THR A 209 15.74 5.67 -32.29
C THR A 209 15.54 7.16 -32.52
N ARG A 210 15.94 7.95 -31.53
CA ARG A 210 16.16 9.39 -31.68
C ARG A 210 17.61 9.57 -32.10
N SER A 211 17.90 9.26 -33.35
CA SER A 211 19.13 9.66 -34.01
C SER A 211 18.77 10.53 -35.21
N ASP A 212 18.87 11.82 -34.96
CA ASP A 212 19.45 12.82 -35.86
C ASP A 212 18.93 12.91 -37.29
N SER A 213 17.86 13.70 -37.38
CA SER A 213 17.74 14.74 -38.40
C SER A 213 18.93 15.73 -38.27
N THR A 214 20.11 15.36 -38.79
CA THR A 214 21.21 16.29 -39.06
C THR A 214 21.85 15.96 -40.40
N ALA A 215 21.28 16.52 -41.47
CA ALA A 215 21.98 16.78 -42.72
C ALA A 215 21.29 17.94 -43.44
N MET A 216 21.56 19.18 -42.98
CA MET A 216 21.63 20.33 -43.87
C MET A 216 23.10 20.48 -44.27
N VAL A 217 23.45 20.08 -45.50
CA VAL A 217 24.45 20.74 -46.34
C VAL A 217 23.97 20.61 -47.78
#